data_AF-A0ABD5SH89-F1
#
_entry.id   AF-A0ABD5SH89-F1
#
_cell.length_a   1.000
_cell.length_b   1.000
_cell.length_c   1.000
_cell.angle_alpha   90.00
_cell.angle_beta   90.00
_cell.angle_gamma   90.00
#
_symmetry.space_group_name_H-M   'P 1'
#
loop_
_entity.id
_entity.type
_entity.pdbx_description
1 polymer ?
#
loop_
_entity_poly.entity_id
_entity_poly.type
_entity_poly.pdbx_seq_one_letter_code
_entity_poly.pdbx_strand_id
1 'polypeptide(L)'
;ADPEPDDPPETVADGFDLDAALATTLDALETEPFTYSGFYAAHADGDTTDLAVENSAALTAIGDPTDREGRFGFGESDEQTVRPDTRRDATYGTDVYASDGSFTVRERTPRSDGEPEYSRESGDYDEFVSEIGFPIEAYADAGETFTFDEPRWDGERGVYVVEGTDTTADEFAAFNACTIEIDADGVVVDIHVDVELDDGDRLRTHANGTFGEPVTVSEPSWLDEAEEAIAAEDEPDSGDGNGDGDDTREHVDETGRSPVEVLVGAGDNGLSVEPANVRVSVGATVVWQWTGEGGSHNVVARDGTFESPLQSHGIFEHTFSEPGVYEYICEPHQAIGMGGRIEVVEE
;
A
#
# COMPACT_ATOMS: atom_id res chain seq x y z
N ALA A 1 -35.95 12.71 -7.77
CA ALA A 1 -35.73 11.30 -8.06
C ALA A 1 -35.54 11.16 -9.55
N ASP A 2 -34.32 10.91 -9.97
CA ASP A 2 -34.01 10.53 -11.34
C ASP A 2 -34.54 9.12 -11.62
N PRO A 3 -35.08 8.87 -12.82
CA PRO A 3 -35.48 7.52 -13.19
C PRO A 3 -34.26 6.61 -13.19
N GLU A 4 -34.49 5.33 -12.92
CA GLU A 4 -33.47 4.30 -13.15
C GLU A 4 -32.99 4.37 -14.60
N PRO A 5 -31.66 4.25 -14.85
CA PRO A 5 -31.12 4.15 -16.20
C PRO A 5 -31.85 3.11 -17.05
N ASP A 6 -32.17 3.45 -18.30
CA ASP A 6 -32.82 2.52 -19.23
C ASP A 6 -31.92 1.31 -19.54
N ASP A 7 -30.60 1.51 -19.49
CA ASP A 7 -29.56 0.50 -19.65
C ASP A 7 -28.65 0.55 -18.40
N PRO A 8 -28.88 -0.30 -17.38
CA PRO A 8 -28.02 -0.36 -16.19
C PRO A 8 -26.58 -0.81 -16.55
N PRO A 9 -25.56 -0.39 -15.78
CA PRO A 9 -24.19 -0.83 -16.02
C PRO A 9 -24.02 -2.33 -15.75
N GLU A 10 -23.02 -2.95 -16.37
CA GLU A 10 -22.75 -4.40 -16.26
C GLU A 10 -22.65 -4.87 -14.80
N THR A 11 -22.16 -3.99 -13.92
CA THR A 11 -22.01 -4.20 -12.48
C THR A 11 -23.31 -4.50 -11.73
N VAL A 12 -24.47 -4.13 -12.29
CA VAL A 12 -25.80 -4.39 -11.68
C VAL A 12 -26.84 -4.95 -12.65
N ALA A 13 -26.55 -5.00 -13.96
CA ALA A 13 -27.53 -5.33 -15.00
C ALA A 13 -28.13 -6.75 -14.88
N ASP A 14 -27.33 -7.72 -14.42
CA ASP A 14 -27.73 -9.12 -14.25
C ASP A 14 -27.60 -9.58 -12.78
N GLY A 15 -27.77 -8.64 -11.85
CA GLY A 15 -27.41 -8.80 -10.44
C GLY A 15 -26.10 -8.08 -10.11
N PHE A 16 -25.75 -7.99 -8.82
CA PHE A 16 -24.51 -7.35 -8.42
C PHE A 16 -23.29 -8.22 -8.75
N ASP A 17 -22.36 -7.64 -9.51
CA ASP A 17 -21.05 -8.22 -9.82
C ASP A 17 -19.95 -7.39 -9.17
N LEU A 18 -19.36 -7.91 -8.10
CA LEU A 18 -18.33 -7.24 -7.30
C LEU A 18 -17.04 -7.04 -8.10
N ASP A 19 -16.62 -8.03 -8.90
CA ASP A 19 -15.39 -7.97 -9.68
C ASP A 19 -15.49 -6.90 -10.77
N ALA A 20 -16.64 -6.85 -11.45
CA ALA A 20 -16.92 -5.82 -12.44
C ALA A 20 -16.97 -4.42 -11.80
N ALA A 21 -17.56 -4.31 -10.60
CA ALA A 21 -17.63 -3.04 -9.86
C ALA A 21 -16.23 -2.55 -9.41
N LEU A 22 -15.38 -3.47 -8.92
CA LEU A 22 -13.99 -3.17 -8.59
C LEU A 22 -13.22 -2.69 -9.83
N ALA A 23 -13.27 -3.46 -10.93
CA ALA A 23 -12.57 -3.12 -12.16
C ALA A 23 -13.01 -1.75 -12.71
N THR A 24 -14.31 -1.47 -12.69
CA THR A 24 -14.86 -0.18 -13.12
C THR A 24 -14.38 0.97 -12.23
N THR A 25 -14.26 0.74 -10.92
CA THR A 25 -13.79 1.74 -9.95
C THR A 25 -12.29 2.02 -10.11
N LEU A 26 -11.48 0.99 -10.36
CA LEU A 26 -10.05 1.15 -10.63
C LEU A 26 -9.82 1.92 -11.94
N ASP A 27 -10.56 1.63 -13.01
CA ASP A 27 -10.51 2.39 -14.27
C ASP A 27 -10.92 3.86 -14.07
N ALA A 28 -11.92 4.13 -13.21
CA ALA A 28 -12.33 5.49 -12.89
C ALA A 28 -11.24 6.29 -12.15
N LEU A 29 -10.44 5.67 -11.28
CA LEU A 29 -9.30 6.34 -10.63
C LEU A 29 -8.21 6.75 -11.63
N GLU A 30 -8.02 5.97 -12.69
CA GLU A 30 -7.04 6.24 -13.74
C GLU A 30 -7.51 7.30 -14.74
N THR A 31 -8.82 7.37 -14.98
CA THR A 31 -9.38 8.12 -16.12
C THR A 31 -10.18 9.35 -15.74
N GLU A 32 -10.66 9.45 -14.50
CA GLU A 32 -11.52 10.53 -14.04
C GLU A 32 -10.93 11.30 -12.86
N PRO A 33 -11.20 12.61 -12.75
CA PRO A 33 -10.91 13.34 -11.52
C PRO A 33 -11.71 12.77 -10.35
N PHE A 34 -11.07 12.62 -9.18
CA PHE A 34 -11.72 11.98 -8.04
C PHE A 34 -11.37 12.60 -6.69
N THR A 35 -12.27 12.38 -5.73
CA THR A 35 -11.95 12.42 -4.29
C THR A 35 -12.35 11.10 -3.67
N TYR A 36 -11.54 10.60 -2.75
CA TYR A 36 -11.77 9.31 -2.12
C TYR A 36 -11.35 9.38 -0.65
N SER A 37 -12.12 8.78 0.23
CA SER A 37 -11.74 8.59 1.63
C SER A 37 -12.20 7.25 2.14
N GLY A 38 -11.42 6.68 3.04
CA GLY A 38 -11.76 5.41 3.65
C GLY A 38 -11.23 5.32 5.08
N PHE A 39 -11.87 4.49 5.88
CA PHE A 39 -11.32 4.05 7.16
C PHE A 39 -11.69 2.60 7.44
N TYR A 40 -10.86 1.96 8.25
CA TYR A 40 -11.22 0.75 8.97
C TYR A 40 -10.89 0.92 10.46
N ALA A 41 -11.63 0.24 11.32
CA ALA A 41 -11.36 0.15 12.74
C ALA A 41 -11.77 -1.22 13.26
N ALA A 42 -10.80 -1.92 13.85
CA ALA A 42 -11.00 -3.12 14.64
C ALA A 42 -11.02 -2.76 16.13
N HIS A 43 -12.02 -3.29 16.81
CA HIS A 43 -12.29 -3.01 18.21
C HIS A 43 -12.39 -4.32 18.98
N ALA A 44 -11.62 -4.46 20.07
CA ALA A 44 -11.68 -5.63 20.93
C ALA A 44 -13.11 -5.87 21.50
N ASP A 45 -13.49 -7.13 21.76
CA ASP A 45 -14.77 -7.47 22.43
C ASP A 45 -14.98 -6.68 23.75
N GLY A 46 -16.12 -5.99 23.86
CA GLY A 46 -16.50 -5.28 25.08
C GLY A 46 -17.83 -4.52 25.03
N ASP A 47 -18.73 -4.79 25.98
CA ASP A 47 -20.03 -4.13 26.13
C ASP A 47 -19.89 -2.70 26.73
N THR A 48 -19.26 -1.75 26.03
CA THR A 48 -19.44 -0.29 26.23
C THR A 48 -18.89 0.52 25.06
N THR A 49 -19.41 1.74 24.89
CA THR A 49 -19.04 2.79 23.91
C THR A 49 -17.58 3.27 23.92
N ASP A 50 -16.67 2.56 24.58
CA ASP A 50 -15.23 2.83 24.75
C ASP A 50 -14.44 1.55 24.41
N LEU A 51 -14.67 0.95 23.25
CA LEU A 51 -13.85 -0.17 22.80
C LEU A 51 -12.42 0.34 22.57
N ALA A 52 -11.45 -0.29 23.26
CA ALA A 52 -10.05 -0.10 22.93
C ALA A 52 -9.88 -0.46 21.45
N VAL A 53 -9.37 0.49 20.67
CA VAL A 53 -8.99 0.23 19.29
C VAL A 53 -7.77 -0.68 19.35
N GLU A 54 -7.81 -1.77 18.60
CA GLU A 54 -6.65 -2.63 18.43
C GLU A 54 -5.89 -2.26 17.18
N ASN A 55 -6.64 -1.92 16.13
CA ASN A 55 -6.07 -1.35 14.92
C ASN A 55 -7.10 -0.46 14.23
N SER A 56 -6.65 0.67 13.70
CA SER A 56 -7.44 1.47 12.79
C SER A 56 -6.54 2.21 11.83
N ALA A 57 -7.02 2.34 10.59
CA ALA A 57 -6.41 3.22 9.62
C ALA A 57 -7.44 4.07 8.91
N ALA A 58 -6.99 5.20 8.38
CA ALA A 58 -7.78 6.00 7.47
C ALA A 58 -6.91 6.58 6.35
N LEU A 59 -7.55 6.77 5.21
CA LEU A 59 -6.95 7.35 4.02
C LEU A 59 -7.80 8.49 3.47
N THR A 60 -7.13 9.39 2.76
CA THR A 60 -7.76 10.37 1.86
C THR A 60 -6.96 10.44 0.58
N ALA A 61 -7.62 10.45 -0.56
CA ALA A 61 -7.01 10.67 -1.85
C ALA A 61 -7.80 11.71 -2.67
N ILE A 62 -7.07 12.44 -3.51
CA ILE A 62 -7.60 13.34 -4.53
C ILE A 62 -6.67 13.25 -5.73
N GLY A 63 -7.23 13.08 -6.92
CA GLY A 63 -6.45 12.90 -8.14
C GLY A 63 -7.08 13.61 -9.33
N ASP A 64 -6.23 14.21 -10.17
CA ASP A 64 -6.62 14.73 -11.47
C ASP A 64 -5.74 14.10 -12.56
N PRO A 65 -6.26 13.13 -13.33
CA PRO A 65 -5.49 12.47 -14.39
C PRO A 65 -5.17 13.40 -15.57
N THR A 66 -5.89 14.52 -15.73
CA THR A 66 -5.65 15.50 -16.79
C THR A 66 -4.36 16.28 -16.52
N ASP A 67 -4.19 16.72 -15.28
CA ASP A 67 -3.00 17.46 -14.84
C ASP A 67 -1.88 16.52 -14.36
N ARG A 68 -2.16 15.21 -14.23
CA ARG A 68 -1.26 14.17 -13.68
C ARG A 68 -0.78 14.56 -12.28
N GLU A 69 -1.69 15.09 -11.48
CA GLU A 69 -1.43 15.52 -10.11
C GLU A 69 -2.30 14.71 -9.15
N GLY A 70 -1.72 14.36 -8.01
CA GLY A 70 -2.40 13.54 -7.01
C GLY A 70 -1.94 13.85 -5.60
N ARG A 71 -2.84 13.68 -4.64
CA ARG A 71 -2.49 13.64 -3.22
C ARG A 71 -3.12 12.43 -2.59
N PHE A 72 -2.29 11.68 -1.90
CA PHE A 72 -2.67 10.56 -1.09
C PHE A 72 -2.20 10.82 0.33
N GLY A 73 -2.95 10.33 1.30
CA GLY A 73 -2.37 10.19 2.62
C GLY A 73 -3.11 9.19 3.45
N PHE A 74 -2.31 8.51 4.24
CA PHE A 74 -2.66 7.35 5.04
C PHE A 74 -2.26 7.63 6.49
N GLY A 75 -2.99 7.06 7.44
CA GLY A 75 -2.64 7.11 8.85
C GLY A 75 -3.16 5.90 9.57
N GLU A 76 -2.35 5.32 10.44
CA GLU A 76 -2.65 4.12 11.20
C GLU A 76 -2.37 4.32 12.70
N SER A 77 -3.20 3.73 13.54
CA SER A 77 -3.01 3.71 14.99
C SER A 77 -3.64 2.49 15.63
N ASP A 78 -2.90 1.91 16.57
CA ASP A 78 -3.30 0.87 17.52
C ASP A 78 -3.74 1.46 18.88
N GLU A 79 -3.77 2.79 19.02
CA GLU A 79 -4.08 3.48 20.28
C GLU A 79 -5.40 4.27 20.24
N GLN A 80 -5.83 4.70 19.05
CA GLN A 80 -7.02 5.53 18.86
C GLN A 80 -7.69 5.23 17.53
N THR A 81 -8.98 5.54 17.43
CA THR A 81 -9.67 5.39 16.14
C THR A 81 -9.26 6.50 15.19
N VAL A 82 -8.60 6.14 14.10
CA VAL A 82 -8.27 7.06 13.02
C VAL A 82 -9.49 7.30 12.13
N ARG A 83 -9.74 8.55 11.76
CA ARG A 83 -10.77 8.96 10.79
C ARG A 83 -10.12 9.72 9.64
N PRO A 84 -10.76 9.82 8.46
CA PRO A 84 -10.17 10.54 7.33
C PRO A 84 -9.82 12.00 7.66
N ASP A 85 -10.64 12.68 8.48
CA ASP A 85 -10.41 14.07 8.90
C ASP A 85 -9.35 14.22 10.01
N THR A 86 -9.11 13.17 10.80
CA THR A 86 -8.13 13.15 11.90
C THR A 86 -6.89 12.31 11.60
N ARG A 87 -6.73 11.79 10.38
CA ARG A 87 -5.64 10.86 10.01
C ARG A 87 -4.22 11.39 10.25
N ARG A 88 -4.07 12.71 10.35
CA ARG A 88 -2.79 13.35 10.65
C ARG A 88 -2.36 13.17 12.10
N ASP A 89 -3.30 12.86 12.98
CA ASP A 89 -3.09 12.60 14.40
C ASP A 89 -2.83 11.10 14.67
N ALA A 90 -2.74 10.28 13.62
CA ALA A 90 -2.43 8.85 13.72
C ALA A 90 -0.98 8.63 14.18
N THR A 91 -0.73 7.49 14.83
CA THR A 91 0.59 7.10 15.35
C THR A 91 1.62 7.00 14.22
N TYR A 92 1.19 6.42 13.10
CA TYR A 92 1.94 6.35 11.85
C TYR A 92 1.18 7.08 10.76
N GLY A 93 1.88 7.64 9.78
CA GLY A 93 1.20 8.10 8.58
C GLY A 93 2.11 8.57 7.47
N THR A 94 1.59 8.44 6.27
CA THR A 94 2.26 8.80 5.03
C THR A 94 1.42 9.87 4.33
N ASP A 95 2.06 10.89 3.77
CA ASP A 95 1.44 11.77 2.79
C ASP A 95 2.28 11.77 1.52
N VAL A 96 1.62 11.61 0.39
CA VAL A 96 2.24 11.63 -0.95
C VAL A 96 1.65 12.78 -1.73
N TYR A 97 2.52 13.52 -2.41
CA TYR A 97 2.14 14.47 -3.45
C TYR A 97 2.77 14.04 -4.77
N ALA A 98 1.92 13.68 -5.72
CA ALA A 98 2.31 13.36 -7.08
C ALA A 98 2.22 14.61 -7.96
N SER A 99 3.33 14.96 -8.61
CA SER A 99 3.37 16.01 -9.62
C SER A 99 4.51 15.74 -10.62
N ASP A 100 4.21 15.92 -11.90
CA ASP A 100 5.16 15.91 -13.02
C ASP A 100 6.21 14.76 -12.97
N GLY A 101 5.74 13.52 -12.90
CA GLY A 101 6.61 12.33 -12.96
C GLY A 101 7.45 12.10 -11.70
N SER A 102 7.06 12.72 -10.58
CA SER A 102 7.68 12.51 -9.28
C SER A 102 6.65 12.40 -8.17
N PHE A 103 7.04 11.72 -7.10
CA PHE A 103 6.34 11.68 -5.83
C PHE A 103 7.22 12.33 -4.79
N THR A 104 6.67 13.30 -4.06
CA THR A 104 7.26 13.74 -2.80
C THR A 104 6.50 13.06 -1.68
N VAL A 105 7.23 12.32 -0.84
CA VAL A 105 6.67 11.54 0.27
C VAL A 105 7.06 12.20 1.58
N ARG A 106 6.12 12.22 2.51
CA ARG A 106 6.30 12.65 3.90
C ARG A 106 5.87 11.53 4.83
N GLU A 107 6.80 10.98 5.58
CA GLU A 107 6.56 9.91 6.54
C GLU A 107 6.56 10.44 7.98
N ARG A 108 5.58 9.99 8.75
CA ARG A 108 5.46 10.23 10.20
C ARG A 108 5.51 8.87 10.89
N THR A 109 6.60 8.60 11.59
CA THR A 109 6.77 7.42 12.43
C THR A 109 6.78 7.83 13.91
N PRO A 110 6.48 6.92 14.85
CA PRO A 110 6.60 7.14 16.29
C PRO A 110 8.07 7.19 16.77
N ARG A 111 8.85 8.08 16.15
CA ARG A 111 9.94 8.86 16.75
C ARG A 111 9.46 9.63 17.97
N SER A 112 9.85 9.30 19.21
CA SER A 112 9.38 9.95 20.44
C SER A 112 9.50 11.49 20.49
N ASP A 113 10.19 12.13 19.56
CA ASP A 113 10.39 13.58 19.43
C ASP A 113 10.80 13.97 17.97
N GLY A 114 10.54 13.11 16.97
CA GLY A 114 11.15 13.22 15.64
C GLY A 114 10.41 14.15 14.67
N GLU A 115 11.16 14.91 13.87
CA GLU A 115 10.63 15.59 12.68
C GLU A 115 10.24 14.55 11.62
N PRO A 116 9.27 14.83 10.74
CA PRO A 116 8.92 13.93 9.64
C PRO A 116 10.11 13.66 8.73
N GLU A 117 10.15 12.47 8.14
CA GLU A 117 11.12 12.09 7.11
C GLU A 117 10.53 12.42 5.74
N TYR A 118 11.38 12.89 4.83
CA TYR A 118 10.99 13.31 3.49
C TYR A 118 11.81 12.59 2.44
N SER A 119 11.16 12.15 1.37
CA SER A 119 11.84 11.54 0.24
C SER A 119 11.21 11.99 -1.08
N ARG A 120 11.97 11.86 -2.17
CA ARG A 120 11.47 12.06 -3.53
C ARG A 120 11.77 10.83 -4.38
N GLU A 121 10.72 10.34 -5.02
CA GLU A 121 10.75 9.16 -5.87
C GLU A 121 10.35 9.56 -7.28
N SER A 122 10.91 8.89 -8.29
CA SER A 122 10.43 9.01 -9.66
C SER A 122 9.29 8.04 -9.87
N GLY A 123 8.18 8.51 -10.43
CA GLY A 123 7.07 7.64 -10.76
C GLY A 123 5.96 8.44 -11.44
N ASP A 124 5.09 7.76 -12.16
CA ASP A 124 4.04 8.40 -12.94
C ASP A 124 2.67 8.33 -12.24
N TYR A 125 1.69 9.07 -12.75
CA TYR A 125 0.37 9.14 -12.12
C TYR A 125 -0.30 7.76 -11.96
N ASP A 126 0.01 6.80 -12.82
CA ASP A 126 -0.64 5.49 -12.84
C ASP A 126 -0.09 4.65 -11.66
N GLU A 127 1.20 4.82 -11.32
CA GLU A 127 1.82 4.29 -10.10
C GLU A 127 1.21 4.91 -8.83
N PHE A 128 0.89 6.22 -8.85
CA PHE A 128 0.14 6.86 -7.75
C PHE A 128 -1.27 6.28 -7.57
N VAL A 129 -1.98 5.99 -8.67
CA VAL A 129 -3.31 5.36 -8.61
C VAL A 129 -3.23 3.95 -8.03
N SER A 130 -2.16 3.21 -8.36
CA SER A 130 -1.94 1.85 -7.84
C SER A 130 -1.82 1.82 -6.30
N GLU A 131 -1.17 2.82 -5.71
CA GLU A 131 -1.09 2.98 -4.24
C GLU A 131 -2.47 3.22 -3.58
N ILE A 132 -3.43 3.81 -4.31
CA ILE A 132 -4.80 4.06 -3.85
C ILE A 132 -5.70 2.84 -4.06
N GLY A 133 -5.42 2.05 -5.11
CA GLY A 133 -6.17 0.86 -5.48
C GLY A 133 -6.07 -0.25 -4.44
N PHE A 134 -4.87 -0.47 -3.86
CA PHE A 134 -4.62 -1.57 -2.92
C PHE A 134 -5.62 -1.62 -1.74
N PRO A 135 -5.94 -0.52 -1.04
CA PRO A 135 -7.00 -0.51 -0.03
C PRO A 135 -8.39 -0.90 -0.55
N ILE A 136 -8.74 -0.53 -1.78
CA ILE A 136 -10.04 -0.86 -2.40
C ILE A 136 -10.09 -2.35 -2.73
N GLU A 137 -9.01 -2.89 -3.29
CA GLU A 137 -8.87 -4.32 -3.62
C GLU A 137 -8.96 -5.19 -2.36
N ALA A 138 -8.30 -4.78 -1.27
CA ALA A 138 -8.39 -5.47 0.02
C ALA A 138 -9.84 -5.59 0.54
N TYR A 139 -10.70 -4.60 0.24
CA TYR A 139 -12.12 -4.68 0.58
C TYR A 139 -12.91 -5.61 -0.35
N ALA A 140 -12.55 -5.66 -1.63
CA ALA A 140 -13.19 -6.57 -2.57
C ALA A 140 -12.86 -8.04 -2.26
N ASP A 141 -11.61 -8.34 -1.88
CA ASP A 141 -11.20 -9.68 -1.44
C ASP A 141 -12.01 -10.14 -0.21
N ALA A 142 -12.25 -9.24 0.76
CA ALA A 142 -13.15 -9.54 1.87
C ALA A 142 -14.61 -9.72 1.39
N GLY A 143 -15.00 -8.91 0.41
CA GLY A 143 -16.29 -8.88 -0.29
C GLY A 143 -16.70 -10.21 -0.95
N GLU A 144 -15.73 -11.01 -1.44
CA GLU A 144 -15.98 -12.32 -2.06
C GLU A 144 -16.66 -13.32 -1.13
N THR A 145 -16.56 -13.10 0.18
CA THR A 145 -17.21 -13.94 1.19
C THR A 145 -18.67 -13.58 1.43
N PHE A 146 -19.15 -12.45 0.92
CA PHE A 146 -20.51 -11.97 1.15
C PHE A 146 -21.48 -12.39 0.05
N THR A 147 -22.74 -12.59 0.43
CA THR A 147 -23.85 -12.69 -0.52
C THR A 147 -24.64 -11.39 -0.54
N PHE A 148 -25.05 -10.94 -1.72
CA PHE A 148 -25.72 -9.66 -1.92
C PHE A 148 -27.14 -9.84 -2.44
N ASP A 149 -28.05 -8.95 -2.03
CA ASP A 149 -29.40 -8.84 -2.57
C ASP A 149 -29.40 -8.24 -3.99
N GLU A 150 -30.56 -8.28 -4.66
CA GLU A 150 -30.75 -7.60 -5.94
C GLU A 150 -30.52 -6.08 -5.79
N PRO A 151 -29.71 -5.46 -6.68
CA PRO A 151 -29.48 -4.01 -6.66
C PRO A 151 -30.79 -3.22 -6.75
N ARG A 152 -30.92 -2.16 -5.93
CA ARG A 152 -32.07 -1.25 -5.98
C ARG A 152 -31.65 0.17 -6.35
N TRP A 153 -32.31 0.75 -7.35
CA TRP A 153 -32.08 2.16 -7.70
C TRP A 153 -32.68 3.12 -6.65
N ASP A 154 -31.82 3.98 -6.08
CA ASP A 154 -32.20 5.16 -5.30
C ASP A 154 -32.11 6.41 -6.18
N GLY A 155 -33.23 6.76 -6.82
CA GLY A 155 -33.28 7.92 -7.69
C GLY A 155 -33.10 9.27 -6.99
N GLU A 156 -33.25 9.37 -5.67
CA GLU A 156 -32.95 10.63 -4.96
C GLU A 156 -31.45 10.90 -4.89
N ARG A 157 -30.66 9.84 -4.82
CA ARG A 157 -29.20 9.87 -4.74
C ARG A 157 -28.50 9.61 -6.07
N GLY A 158 -29.20 9.00 -7.03
CA GLY A 158 -28.64 8.65 -8.34
C GLY A 158 -27.71 7.45 -8.29
N VAL A 159 -27.96 6.51 -7.36
CA VAL A 159 -27.11 5.32 -7.14
C VAL A 159 -27.95 4.06 -7.06
N TYR A 160 -27.37 2.93 -7.45
CA TYR A 160 -27.82 1.61 -7.05
C TYR A 160 -27.30 1.31 -5.65
N VAL A 161 -28.18 0.79 -4.79
CA VAL A 161 -27.82 0.33 -3.46
C VAL A 161 -27.88 -1.20 -3.47
N VAL A 162 -26.82 -1.81 -3.01
CA VAL A 162 -26.68 -3.26 -2.86
C VAL A 162 -26.48 -3.57 -1.38
N GLU A 163 -27.33 -4.43 -0.83
CA GLU A 163 -27.28 -4.81 0.58
C GLU A 163 -26.69 -6.23 0.70
N GLY A 164 -25.69 -6.39 1.55
CA GLY A 164 -25.20 -7.71 1.93
C GLY A 164 -26.23 -8.43 2.80
N THR A 165 -26.34 -9.74 2.63
CA THR A 165 -27.39 -10.57 3.23
C THR A 165 -26.85 -11.66 4.14
N ASP A 166 -25.69 -12.21 3.79
CA ASP A 166 -25.03 -13.30 4.50
C ASP A 166 -23.54 -13.28 4.18
N THR A 167 -22.77 -14.11 4.87
CA THR A 167 -21.36 -14.36 4.58
C THR A 167 -21.04 -15.85 4.69
N THR A 168 -20.12 -16.32 3.86
CA THR A 168 -19.59 -17.68 3.92
C THR A 168 -18.28 -17.79 4.71
N ALA A 169 -17.76 -16.68 5.23
CA ALA A 169 -16.51 -16.72 5.98
C ALA A 169 -16.76 -17.30 7.38
N ASP A 170 -15.96 -18.30 7.75
CA ASP A 170 -16.03 -18.94 9.07
C ASP A 170 -15.52 -18.02 10.20
N GLU A 171 -14.96 -16.86 9.88
CA GLU A 171 -14.36 -15.90 10.82
C GLU A 171 -15.36 -14.86 11.37
N PHE A 172 -16.59 -14.82 10.86
CA PHE A 172 -17.61 -13.86 11.29
C PHE A 172 -18.65 -14.49 12.23
N ALA A 173 -18.71 -13.99 13.47
CA ALA A 173 -19.74 -14.36 14.44
C ALA A 173 -21.12 -13.76 14.10
N ALA A 174 -21.14 -12.52 13.61
CA ALA A 174 -22.37 -11.83 13.22
C ALA A 174 -22.17 -10.80 12.11
N PHE A 175 -23.15 -10.75 11.22
CA PHE A 175 -23.25 -9.76 10.15
C PHE A 175 -24.20 -8.63 10.59
N ASN A 176 -23.67 -7.42 10.82
CA ASN A 176 -24.48 -6.28 11.27
C ASN A 176 -24.96 -5.41 10.11
N ALA A 177 -24.05 -5.06 9.19
CA ALA A 177 -24.36 -4.31 7.97
C ALA A 177 -23.27 -4.53 6.89
N CYS A 178 -23.69 -4.66 5.63
CA CYS A 178 -22.85 -4.42 4.47
C CYS A 178 -23.69 -3.71 3.41
N THR A 179 -23.24 -2.56 2.94
CA THR A 179 -23.92 -1.79 1.89
C THR A 179 -22.89 -1.29 0.92
N ILE A 180 -23.16 -1.48 -0.37
CA ILE A 180 -22.36 -0.96 -1.46
C ILE A 180 -23.27 -0.06 -2.29
N GLU A 181 -22.78 1.13 -2.61
CA GLU A 181 -23.46 2.07 -3.51
C GLU A 181 -22.66 2.25 -4.78
N ILE A 182 -23.36 2.16 -5.90
CA ILE A 182 -22.81 2.17 -7.25
C ILE A 182 -23.50 3.29 -8.01
N ASP A 183 -22.74 4.17 -8.65
CA ASP A 183 -23.36 5.23 -9.44
C ASP A 183 -23.96 4.71 -10.77
N ALA A 184 -24.47 5.64 -11.59
CA ALA A 184 -25.11 5.29 -12.86
C ALA A 184 -24.12 4.72 -13.90
N ASP A 185 -22.82 4.98 -13.74
CA ASP A 185 -21.76 4.55 -14.66
C ASP A 185 -21.13 3.21 -14.21
N GLY A 186 -21.49 2.74 -13.01
CA GLY A 186 -21.06 1.45 -12.47
C GLY A 186 -19.89 1.56 -11.48
N VAL A 187 -19.52 2.78 -11.08
CA VAL A 187 -18.41 3.04 -10.14
C VAL A 187 -18.90 2.88 -8.71
N VAL A 188 -18.11 2.25 -7.86
CA VAL A 188 -18.40 2.15 -6.43
C VAL A 188 -18.10 3.48 -5.75
N VAL A 189 -19.13 4.10 -5.21
CA VAL A 189 -19.06 5.44 -4.58
C VAL A 189 -19.22 5.41 -3.07
N ASP A 190 -19.71 4.31 -2.50
CA ASP A 190 -19.78 4.09 -1.05
C ASP A 190 -19.71 2.59 -0.73
N ILE A 191 -18.95 2.21 0.30
CA ILE A 191 -18.89 0.88 0.87
C ILE A 191 -18.96 1.04 2.38
N HIS A 192 -19.97 0.47 3.02
CA HIS A 192 -20.09 0.44 4.48
C HIS A 192 -20.18 -1.01 4.96
N VAL A 193 -19.26 -1.41 5.85
CA VAL A 193 -19.25 -2.76 6.44
C VAL A 193 -19.14 -2.66 7.96
N ASP A 194 -19.98 -3.41 8.66
CA ASP A 194 -19.96 -3.58 10.11
C ASP A 194 -20.21 -5.07 10.42
N VAL A 195 -19.21 -5.74 10.95
CA VAL A 195 -19.22 -7.18 11.25
C VAL A 195 -18.64 -7.45 12.64
N GLU A 196 -19.08 -8.55 13.24
CA GLU A 196 -18.52 -9.12 14.47
C GLU A 196 -17.72 -10.37 14.09
N LEU A 197 -16.48 -10.43 14.54
CA LEU A 197 -15.56 -11.54 14.35
C LEU A 197 -15.81 -12.63 15.40
N ASP A 198 -15.32 -13.84 15.13
CA ASP A 198 -15.50 -15.03 15.98
C ASP A 198 -14.87 -14.94 17.38
N ASP A 199 -13.87 -14.08 17.55
CA ASP A 199 -13.26 -13.73 18.83
C ASP A 199 -14.04 -12.66 19.61
N GLY A 200 -15.09 -12.11 19.02
CA GLY A 200 -15.96 -11.07 19.58
C GLY A 200 -15.55 -9.65 19.18
N ASP A 201 -14.49 -9.51 18.39
CA ASP A 201 -14.02 -8.21 17.94
C ASP A 201 -14.96 -7.64 16.88
N ARG A 202 -15.04 -6.32 16.81
CA ARG A 202 -15.91 -5.64 15.85
C ARG A 202 -15.09 -4.89 14.82
N LEU A 203 -15.27 -5.26 13.56
CA LEU A 203 -14.68 -4.58 12.42
C LEU A 203 -15.70 -3.61 11.82
N ARG A 204 -15.29 -2.34 11.69
CA ARG A 204 -16.05 -1.32 10.98
C ARG A 204 -15.23 -0.70 9.88
N THR A 205 -15.82 -0.64 8.71
CA THR A 205 -15.23 -0.05 7.52
C THR A 205 -16.22 0.91 6.88
N HIS A 206 -15.70 2.03 6.38
CA HIS A 206 -16.43 2.89 5.47
C HIS A 206 -15.46 3.47 4.46
N ALA A 207 -15.75 3.31 3.18
CA ALA A 207 -15.06 3.97 2.10
C ALA A 207 -16.08 4.71 1.22
N ASN A 208 -15.73 5.88 0.71
CA ASN A 208 -16.59 6.65 -0.16
C ASN A 208 -15.78 7.51 -1.13
N GLY A 209 -16.32 7.72 -2.33
CA GLY A 209 -15.65 8.48 -3.38
C GLY A 209 -16.62 9.29 -4.25
N THR A 210 -16.04 10.26 -4.95
CA THR A 210 -16.71 11.05 -5.99
C THR A 210 -15.84 11.02 -7.23
N PHE A 211 -16.42 10.76 -8.39
CA PHE A 211 -15.72 10.61 -9.67
C PHE A 211 -16.32 11.52 -10.74
N GLY A 212 -15.55 11.86 -11.76
CA GLY A 212 -15.97 12.66 -12.91
C GLY A 212 -16.19 14.16 -12.65
N GLU A 213 -16.22 14.60 -11.39
CA GLU A 213 -16.34 16.01 -11.02
C GLU A 213 -14.97 16.71 -11.00
N PRO A 214 -14.83 17.91 -11.61
CA PRO A 214 -13.55 18.62 -11.59
C PRO A 214 -13.03 18.85 -10.18
N VAL A 215 -11.78 18.45 -9.94
CA VAL A 215 -11.11 18.66 -8.65
C VAL A 215 -9.96 19.67 -8.79
N THR A 216 -9.33 20.01 -7.68
CA THR A 216 -8.11 20.81 -7.69
C THR A 216 -7.14 20.20 -6.69
N VAL A 217 -6.04 19.67 -7.21
CA VAL A 217 -4.96 19.15 -6.39
C VAL A 217 -4.08 20.31 -5.95
N SER A 218 -4.24 20.73 -4.69
CA SER A 218 -3.41 21.82 -4.15
C SER A 218 -2.11 21.27 -3.59
N GLU A 219 -0.99 21.90 -3.95
CA GLU A 219 0.33 21.69 -3.35
C GLU A 219 0.22 21.67 -1.81
N PRO A 220 0.80 20.67 -1.13
CA PRO A 220 0.75 20.62 0.31
C PRO A 220 1.66 21.66 0.95
N SER A 221 1.25 22.19 2.10
CA SER A 221 2.03 23.20 2.84
C SER A 221 3.40 22.74 3.34
N TRP A 222 3.66 21.44 3.31
CA TRP A 222 4.93 20.83 3.72
C TRP A 222 5.87 20.61 2.52
N LEU A 223 5.44 20.90 1.28
CA LEU A 223 6.24 20.65 0.08
C LEU A 223 7.55 21.43 0.10
N ASP A 224 7.51 22.73 0.39
CA ASP A 224 8.71 23.57 0.46
C ASP A 224 9.74 23.04 1.48
N GLU A 225 9.25 22.55 2.62
CA GLU A 225 10.08 21.95 3.68
C GLU A 225 10.70 20.62 3.21
N ALA A 226 9.91 19.78 2.54
CA ALA A 226 10.39 18.53 1.97
C ALA A 226 11.48 18.77 0.91
N GLU A 227 11.28 19.73 0.01
CA GLU A 227 12.26 20.06 -1.03
C GLU A 227 13.56 20.59 -0.45
N GLU A 228 13.51 21.39 0.62
CA GLU A 228 14.70 21.84 1.33
C GLU A 228 15.43 20.69 2.05
N ALA A 229 14.69 19.81 2.72
CA ALA A 229 15.24 18.64 3.41
C ALA A 229 15.94 17.69 2.43
N ILE A 230 15.26 17.33 1.34
CA ILE A 230 15.79 16.43 0.30
C ILE A 230 17.03 17.03 -0.37
N ALA A 231 17.00 18.34 -0.69
CA ALA A 231 18.16 19.01 -1.26
C ALA A 231 19.37 19.06 -0.30
N ALA A 232 19.14 19.12 1.01
CA ALA A 232 20.20 19.12 2.01
C ALA A 232 20.87 17.73 2.15
N GLU A 233 20.15 16.65 1.87
CA GLU A 233 20.71 15.28 1.83
C GLU A 233 21.57 15.04 0.59
N ASP A 234 21.25 15.72 -0.52
CA ASP A 234 22.00 15.65 -1.78
C ASP A 234 23.26 16.56 -1.81
N GLU A 235 23.47 17.42 -0.82
CA GLU A 235 24.67 18.26 -0.71
C GLU A 235 25.86 17.41 -0.22
N PRO A 236 26.93 17.23 -1.01
CA PRO A 236 28.10 16.49 -0.55
C PRO A 236 28.77 17.25 0.59
N ASP A 237 28.92 16.57 1.75
CA ASP A 237 29.67 17.09 2.90
C ASP A 237 31.02 17.65 2.43
N SER A 238 31.14 18.98 2.46
CA SER A 238 32.36 19.70 2.12
C SER A 238 33.33 19.61 3.31
N GLY A 239 33.67 18.38 3.69
CA GLY A 239 34.65 18.01 4.71
C GLY A 239 35.98 17.59 4.07
N ASP A 240 36.89 18.55 3.96
CA ASP A 240 38.28 18.41 3.53
C ASP A 240 39.02 17.30 4.32
N GLY A 241 39.42 16.18 3.67
CA GLY A 241 40.02 15.06 4.42
C GLY A 241 40.51 13.79 3.69
N ASN A 242 41.10 13.88 2.51
CA ASN A 242 42.19 13.01 2.02
C ASN A 242 42.14 11.47 2.31
N GLY A 243 41.61 10.66 1.38
CA GLY A 243 41.83 9.20 1.34
C GLY A 243 41.08 8.50 0.20
N ASP A 244 41.77 7.61 -0.53
CA ASP A 244 41.24 6.81 -1.64
C ASP A 244 39.93 6.06 -1.32
N GLY A 245 38.91 6.25 -2.17
CA GLY A 245 37.76 5.38 -2.51
C GLY A 245 36.91 4.77 -1.40
N ASP A 246 35.61 5.11 -1.34
CA ASP A 246 34.56 4.17 -0.91
C ASP A 246 33.15 4.64 -1.30
N ASP A 247 32.30 3.65 -1.58
CA ASP A 247 30.93 3.68 -2.11
C ASP A 247 30.03 3.08 -1.00
N THR A 248 29.76 3.85 0.06
CA THR A 248 29.18 3.32 1.32
C THR A 248 27.68 3.58 1.45
N ARG A 249 26.86 2.65 0.97
CA ARG A 249 25.76 2.14 1.81
C ARG A 249 26.39 1.14 2.80
N GLU A 250 25.94 1.12 4.06
CA GLU A 250 26.52 0.23 5.08
C GLU A 250 26.24 -1.25 4.72
N HIS A 251 27.29 -2.07 4.62
CA HIS A 251 27.19 -3.51 4.32
C HIS A 251 27.40 -4.33 5.58
N VAL A 252 26.69 -5.46 5.70
CA VAL A 252 27.07 -6.53 6.63
C VAL A 252 28.22 -7.32 5.99
N ASP A 253 29.39 -7.29 6.63
CA ASP A 253 30.58 -8.02 6.17
C ASP A 253 30.54 -9.50 6.59
N GLU A 254 30.30 -10.36 5.61
CA GLU A 254 30.26 -11.82 5.74
C GLU A 254 31.40 -12.48 4.93
N THR A 255 32.47 -11.74 4.63
CA THR A 255 33.66 -12.31 3.98
C THR A 255 34.23 -13.50 4.75
N GLY A 256 34.68 -14.52 4.00
CA GLY A 256 35.15 -15.78 4.57
C GLY A 256 34.07 -16.73 5.11
N ARG A 257 32.78 -16.39 4.97
CA ARG A 257 31.64 -17.25 5.37
C ARG A 257 30.89 -17.80 4.17
N SER A 258 30.38 -19.02 4.30
CA SER A 258 29.50 -19.68 3.32
C SER A 258 28.84 -20.91 3.97
N PRO A 259 27.51 -21.10 3.84
CA PRO A 259 26.57 -20.18 3.21
C PRO A 259 26.35 -18.90 4.04
N VAL A 260 25.92 -17.83 3.36
CA VAL A 260 25.44 -16.58 3.99
C VAL A 260 23.94 -16.52 3.80
N GLU A 261 23.20 -16.29 4.89
CA GLU A 261 21.73 -16.30 4.89
C GLU A 261 21.19 -14.87 4.75
N VAL A 262 20.15 -14.72 3.93
CA VAL A 262 19.35 -13.51 3.77
C VAL A 262 17.88 -13.88 3.93
N LEU A 263 17.18 -13.23 4.85
CA LEU A 263 15.75 -13.41 5.03
C LEU A 263 14.99 -12.62 3.96
N VAL A 264 13.93 -13.22 3.44
CA VAL A 264 13.00 -12.63 2.47
C VAL A 264 11.62 -12.63 3.11
N GLY A 265 10.99 -11.47 3.20
CA GLY A 265 9.82 -11.30 4.07
C GLY A 265 10.19 -10.78 5.46
N ALA A 266 11.24 -9.95 5.57
CA ALA A 266 11.74 -9.40 6.82
C ALA A 266 11.15 -8.01 7.12
N GLY A 267 11.48 -7.43 8.28
CA GLY A 267 10.91 -6.17 8.75
C GLY A 267 9.51 -6.33 9.34
N ASP A 268 9.01 -5.30 10.01
CA ASP A 268 7.74 -5.35 10.74
C ASP A 268 6.52 -5.57 9.82
N ASN A 269 6.64 -5.23 8.53
CA ASN A 269 5.60 -5.44 7.50
C ASN A 269 5.87 -6.62 6.57
N GLY A 270 6.98 -7.36 6.74
CA GLY A 270 7.38 -8.43 5.83
C GLY A 270 7.79 -7.96 4.44
N LEU A 271 8.00 -6.65 4.19
CA LEU A 271 8.33 -6.12 2.85
C LEU A 271 9.82 -5.75 2.72
N SER A 272 10.70 -6.45 3.43
CA SER A 272 12.15 -6.21 3.39
C SER A 272 12.96 -7.49 3.21
N VAL A 273 14.23 -7.31 2.86
CA VAL A 273 15.25 -8.36 2.90
C VAL A 273 16.27 -8.04 4.00
N GLU A 274 16.63 -9.03 4.81
CA GLU A 274 17.53 -8.81 5.95
C GLU A 274 18.63 -9.87 6.03
N PRO A 275 19.91 -9.48 6.00
CA PRO A 275 20.42 -8.15 5.65
C PRO A 275 20.24 -7.82 4.16
N ALA A 276 19.94 -6.55 3.84
CA ALA A 276 19.77 -6.09 2.46
C ALA A 276 21.10 -5.94 1.70
N ASN A 277 22.15 -5.48 2.37
CA ASN A 277 23.47 -5.27 1.75
C ASN A 277 24.51 -6.17 2.40
N VAL A 278 25.08 -7.09 1.64
CA VAL A 278 26.01 -8.10 2.14
C VAL A 278 27.29 -8.08 1.33
N ARG A 279 28.43 -8.13 2.01
CA ARG A 279 29.73 -8.34 1.40
C ARG A 279 30.21 -9.77 1.63
N VAL A 280 30.58 -10.47 0.56
CA VAL A 280 31.02 -11.87 0.59
C VAL A 280 32.30 -12.08 -0.20
N SER A 281 32.98 -13.21 0.03
CA SER A 281 34.15 -13.61 -0.76
C SER A 281 33.74 -14.29 -2.07
N VAL A 282 34.55 -14.17 -3.13
CA VAL A 282 34.39 -14.99 -4.34
C VAL A 282 34.29 -16.48 -3.98
N GLY A 283 33.27 -17.15 -4.49
CA GLY A 283 32.96 -18.55 -4.23
C GLY A 283 31.95 -18.78 -3.09
N ALA A 284 31.51 -17.73 -2.38
CA ALA A 284 30.47 -17.84 -1.38
C ALA A 284 29.10 -18.17 -2.00
N THR A 285 28.30 -18.95 -1.27
CA THR A 285 26.89 -19.20 -1.60
C THR A 285 26.00 -18.34 -0.71
N VAL A 286 25.12 -17.55 -1.31
CA VAL A 286 24.07 -16.80 -0.61
C VAL A 286 22.78 -17.61 -0.69
N VAL A 287 22.10 -17.71 0.45
CA VAL A 287 20.88 -18.48 0.66
C VAL A 287 19.79 -17.51 1.08
N TRP A 288 18.82 -17.29 0.21
CA TRP A 288 17.62 -16.53 0.52
C TRP A 288 16.57 -17.46 1.11
N GLN A 289 16.10 -17.16 2.32
CA GLN A 289 15.10 -17.93 3.05
C GLN A 289 13.83 -17.10 3.26
N TRP A 290 12.69 -17.62 2.82
CA TRP A 290 11.41 -16.96 3.00
C TRP A 290 10.88 -17.17 4.41
N THR A 291 10.47 -16.08 5.06
CA THR A 291 9.93 -16.08 6.43
C THR A 291 8.48 -16.54 6.48
N GLY A 292 7.71 -16.32 5.42
CA GLY A 292 6.25 -16.50 5.38
C GLY A 292 5.47 -15.19 5.55
N GLU A 293 6.13 -14.11 5.94
CA GLU A 293 5.53 -12.79 6.19
C GLU A 293 5.54 -11.94 4.90
N GLY A 294 4.62 -10.97 4.78
CA GLY A 294 4.62 -10.01 3.66
C GLY A 294 4.12 -10.55 2.31
N GLY A 295 3.64 -11.81 2.27
CA GLY A 295 3.07 -12.41 1.06
C GLY A 295 4.10 -13.16 0.21
N SER A 296 3.98 -13.07 -1.12
CA SER A 296 4.89 -13.74 -2.05
C SER A 296 5.99 -12.81 -2.53
N HIS A 297 7.23 -13.29 -2.49
CA HIS A 297 8.41 -12.54 -2.92
C HIS A 297 9.25 -13.36 -3.90
N ASN A 298 10.05 -12.67 -4.70
CA ASN A 298 11.12 -13.25 -5.50
C ASN A 298 12.41 -12.44 -5.30
N VAL A 299 13.52 -13.00 -5.77
CA VAL A 299 14.83 -12.38 -5.75
C VAL A 299 15.39 -12.44 -7.17
N VAL A 300 15.47 -11.29 -7.83
CA VAL A 300 15.86 -11.17 -9.23
C VAL A 300 17.03 -10.21 -9.36
N ALA A 301 18.15 -10.69 -9.91
CA ALA A 301 19.30 -9.85 -10.20
C ALA A 301 18.99 -8.89 -11.35
N ARG A 302 19.28 -7.60 -11.20
CA ARG A 302 19.02 -6.59 -12.23
C ARG A 302 19.77 -6.83 -13.55
N ASP A 303 20.91 -7.52 -13.46
CA ASP A 303 21.73 -7.90 -14.61
C ASP A 303 21.31 -9.24 -15.24
N GLY A 304 20.32 -9.93 -14.67
CA GLY A 304 19.83 -11.23 -15.11
C GLY A 304 20.71 -12.42 -14.70
N THR A 305 21.66 -12.23 -13.77
CA THR A 305 22.57 -13.30 -13.32
C THR A 305 21.85 -14.42 -12.55
N PHE A 306 20.80 -14.10 -11.80
CA PHE A 306 19.98 -15.08 -11.08
C PHE A 306 18.54 -14.63 -10.90
N GLU A 307 17.64 -15.59 -10.74
CA GLU A 307 16.20 -15.39 -10.56
C GLU A 307 15.62 -16.55 -9.73
N SER A 308 14.88 -16.23 -8.68
CA SER A 308 14.08 -17.20 -7.93
C SER A 308 12.63 -17.26 -8.44
N PRO A 309 11.90 -18.37 -8.20
CA PRO A 309 10.45 -18.36 -8.30
C PRO A 309 9.82 -17.33 -7.35
N LEU A 310 8.62 -16.86 -7.71
CA LEU A 310 7.73 -16.14 -6.80
C LEU A 310 7.12 -17.14 -5.80
N GLN A 311 7.37 -16.94 -4.51
CA GLN A 311 6.94 -17.86 -3.45
C GLN A 311 6.83 -17.13 -2.10
N SER A 312 6.09 -17.70 -1.14
CA SER A 312 5.98 -17.19 0.24
C SER A 312 6.78 -18.02 1.25
N HIS A 313 7.19 -19.23 0.89
CA HIS A 313 7.98 -20.13 1.74
C HIS A 313 8.99 -20.89 0.88
N GLY A 314 10.15 -21.22 1.46
CA GLY A 314 11.17 -22.00 0.79
C GLY A 314 12.54 -21.34 0.85
N ILE A 315 13.44 -21.86 0.02
CA ILE A 315 14.83 -21.44 -0.05
C ILE A 315 15.26 -21.32 -1.51
N PHE A 316 16.04 -20.30 -1.82
CA PHE A 316 16.75 -20.12 -3.09
C PHE A 316 18.24 -19.88 -2.82
N GLU A 317 19.13 -20.46 -3.62
CA GLU A 317 20.58 -20.38 -3.41
C GLU A 317 21.30 -19.95 -4.69
N HIS A 318 22.30 -19.08 -4.56
CA HIS A 318 23.19 -18.70 -5.67
C HIS A 318 24.66 -18.65 -5.20
N THR A 319 25.57 -19.22 -6.00
CA THR A 319 27.01 -19.18 -5.75
C THR A 319 27.68 -18.15 -6.65
N PHE A 320 28.32 -17.14 -6.05
CA PHE A 320 28.96 -16.06 -6.78
C PHE A 320 30.40 -16.42 -7.14
N SER A 321 30.69 -16.56 -8.44
CA SER A 321 32.02 -16.99 -8.92
C SER A 321 32.90 -15.87 -9.47
N GLU A 322 32.35 -14.67 -9.64
CA GLU A 322 33.04 -13.52 -10.21
C GLU A 322 32.95 -12.32 -9.24
N PRO A 323 34.04 -11.60 -8.99
CA PRO A 323 34.00 -10.39 -8.15
C PRO A 323 33.17 -9.31 -8.84
N GLY A 324 32.44 -8.53 -8.04
CA GLY A 324 31.54 -7.52 -8.57
C GLY A 324 30.43 -7.15 -7.61
N VAL A 325 29.51 -6.34 -8.13
CA VAL A 325 28.34 -5.84 -7.41
C VAL A 325 27.10 -6.38 -8.10
N TYR A 326 26.29 -7.13 -7.36
CA TYR A 326 25.07 -7.72 -7.85
C TYR A 326 23.89 -7.10 -7.10
N GLU A 327 23.22 -6.17 -7.76
CA GLU A 327 21.95 -5.61 -7.26
C GLU A 327 20.80 -6.56 -7.59
N TYR A 328 19.92 -6.80 -6.62
CA TYR A 328 18.73 -7.61 -6.79
C TYR A 328 17.49 -6.91 -6.23
N ILE A 329 16.35 -7.26 -6.79
CA ILE A 329 15.04 -6.72 -6.44
C ILE A 329 14.05 -7.84 -6.18
N CYS A 330 12.99 -7.53 -5.43
CA CYS A 330 11.73 -8.26 -5.45
C CYS A 330 10.81 -7.57 -6.47
N GLU A 331 10.46 -8.24 -7.56
CA GLU A 331 9.70 -7.63 -8.66
C GLU A 331 8.32 -7.07 -8.22
N PRO A 332 7.51 -7.77 -7.40
CA PRO A 332 6.24 -7.22 -6.90
C PRO A 332 6.41 -5.99 -5.99
N HIS A 333 7.57 -5.84 -5.34
CA HIS A 333 7.81 -4.81 -4.31
C HIS A 333 8.96 -3.89 -4.70
N GLN A 334 9.28 -3.79 -5.99
CA GLN A 334 10.40 -2.99 -6.47
C GLN A 334 10.11 -1.48 -6.34
N ALA A 335 8.84 -1.10 -6.41
CA ALA A 335 8.37 0.28 -6.26
C ALA A 335 8.74 0.83 -4.87
N ILE A 336 8.57 0.01 -3.82
CA ILE A 336 8.92 0.35 -2.43
C ILE A 336 10.38 0.00 -2.07
N GLY A 337 11.23 -0.27 -3.07
CA GLY A 337 12.66 -0.50 -2.87
C GLY A 337 13.03 -1.84 -2.22
N MET A 338 12.14 -2.83 -2.20
CA MET A 338 12.44 -4.15 -1.63
C MET A 338 13.50 -4.86 -2.47
N GLY A 339 14.72 -4.90 -1.95
CA GLY A 339 15.87 -5.44 -2.65
C GLY A 339 17.16 -5.21 -1.90
N GLY A 340 18.26 -5.53 -2.53
CA GLY A 340 19.56 -5.50 -1.88
C GLY A 340 20.73 -5.59 -2.82
N ARG A 341 21.93 -5.64 -2.25
CA ARG A 341 23.18 -5.73 -2.96
C ARG A 341 24.05 -6.83 -2.36
N ILE A 342 24.60 -7.68 -3.24
CA ILE A 342 25.72 -8.56 -2.90
C ILE A 342 27.00 -7.97 -3.49
N GLU A 343 27.92 -7.56 -2.62
CA GLU A 343 29.28 -7.20 -2.99
C GLU A 343 30.19 -8.43 -2.88
N VAL A 344 30.81 -8.82 -3.98
CA VAL A 344 31.69 -9.98 -4.05
C VAL A 344 33.13 -9.50 -4.23
N VAL A 345 33.95 -9.74 -3.22
CA VAL A 345 35.36 -9.31 -3.19
C VAL A 345 36.32 -10.48 -3.33
N GLU A 346 37.46 -10.23 -3.97
CA GLU A 346 38.61 -11.13 -3.88
C GLU A 346 39.18 -11.09 -2.44
N GLU A 347 39.67 -12.23 -1.94
CA GLU A 347 40.35 -12.31 -0.64
C GLU A 347 41.74 -11.64 -0.63
#